data_AF-A0A972B576-F1
#
_entry.id   AF-A0A972B576-F1
#
_cell.length_a   1.000
_cell.length_b   1.000
_cell.length_c   1.000
_cell.angle_alpha   90.00
_cell.angle_beta   90.00
_cell.angle_gamma   90.00
#
_symmetry.space_group_name_H-M   'P 1'
#
loop_
_entity.id
_entity.type
_entity.pdbx_description
1 polymer ?
#
loop_
_entity_poly.entity_id
_entity_poly.type
_entity_poly.pdbx_seq_one_letter_code
_entity_poly.pdbx_strand_id
1 'polypeptide(L)'
;MSKEIKFFKESLYEIFSKIEQEADKIKEAASVIADAVENDRMVHVIGPGGHSNIGVEEILWRAGGLAFWNAILAPGTNLMHGAKRSNVIERTPGYAIGVLDSYRVGREKGEVMIIINAYGINSMTIDTVLECKRRGVKTIAVTSDSFAKVVPAG
;
A
#
# COMPACT_ATOMS: atom_id res chain seq x y z
N MET A 1 -33.35 14.36 -2.21
CA MET A 1 -31.98 14.01 -1.77
C MET A 1 -31.51 15.10 -0.82
N SER A 2 -31.01 14.77 0.37
CA SER A 2 -30.55 15.79 1.33
C SER A 2 -29.32 16.53 0.80
N LYS A 3 -29.00 17.69 1.38
CA LYS A 3 -27.81 18.47 0.98
C LYS A 3 -26.53 17.67 1.22
N GLU A 4 -26.49 16.90 2.30
CA GLU A 4 -25.35 16.07 2.71
C GLU A 4 -25.12 14.92 1.73
N ILE A 5 -26.18 14.22 1.33
CA ILE A 5 -26.07 13.12 0.34
C ILE A 5 -25.64 13.68 -1.01
N LYS A 6 -26.18 14.85 -1.41
CA LYS A 6 -25.76 15.51 -2.65
C LYS A 6 -24.27 15.85 -2.61
N PHE A 7 -23.81 16.49 -1.53
CA PHE A 7 -22.41 16.84 -1.33
C PHE A 7 -21.49 15.62 -1.37
N PHE A 8 -21.86 14.55 -0.66
CA PHE A 8 -21.08 13.31 -0.64
C PHE A 8 -20.97 12.69 -2.03
N LYS A 9 -22.09 12.62 -2.77
CA LYS A 9 -22.12 12.08 -4.14
C LYS A 9 -21.22 12.89 -5.08
N GLU A 10 -21.33 14.22 -5.03
CA GLU A 10 -20.52 15.12 -5.86
C GLU A 10 -19.02 14.99 -5.53
N SER A 11 -18.68 14.88 -4.24
CA SER A 11 -17.30 14.67 -3.78
C SER A 11 -16.72 13.34 -4.30
N LEU A 12 -17.51 12.27 -4.28
CA LEU A 12 -17.09 10.97 -4.83
C LEU A 12 -16.83 11.05 -6.34
N TYR A 13 -17.70 11.70 -7.10
CA TYR A 13 -17.48 11.85 -8.55
C TYR A 13 -16.21 12.62 -8.87
N GLU A 14 -15.90 13.67 -8.10
CA GLU A 14 -14.66 14.42 -8.28
C GLU A 14 -13.43 13.53 -8.02
N ILE A 15 -13.47 12.71 -6.97
CA ILE A 15 -12.38 11.77 -6.65
C ILE A 15 -12.22 10.72 -7.74
N PHE A 16 -13.32 10.10 -8.20
CA PHE A 16 -13.26 9.13 -9.30
C PHE A 16 -12.72 9.74 -10.59
N SER A 17 -13.12 10.98 -10.92
CA SER A 17 -12.62 11.69 -12.11
C SER A 17 -11.10 11.91 -12.04
N LYS A 18 -10.54 12.15 -10.84
CA LYS A 18 -9.09 12.25 -10.63
C LYS A 18 -8.41 10.88 -10.79
N ILE A 19 -8.99 9.82 -10.24
CA ILE A 19 -8.45 8.46 -10.37
C ILE A 19 -8.43 8.02 -11.84
N GLU A 20 -9.44 8.37 -12.63
CA GLU A 20 -9.48 8.07 -14.07
C GLU A 20 -8.30 8.69 -14.84
N GLN A 21 -7.79 9.84 -14.40
CA GLN A 21 -6.63 10.49 -15.02
C GLN A 21 -5.31 9.77 -14.73
N GLU A 22 -5.28 8.88 -13.73
CA GLU A 22 -4.11 8.05 -13.37
C GLU A 22 -4.02 6.76 -14.20
N ALA A 23 -4.86 6.60 -15.24
CA ALA A 23 -4.92 5.37 -16.05
C ALA A 23 -3.56 4.94 -16.62
N ASP A 24 -2.73 5.89 -17.06
CA ASP A 24 -1.40 5.55 -17.60
C ASP A 24 -0.42 5.12 -16.52
N LYS A 25 -0.51 5.69 -15.30
CA LYS A 25 0.27 5.23 -14.14
C LYS A 25 -0.17 3.86 -13.67
N ILE A 26 -1.46 3.57 -13.70
CA ILE A 26 -2.02 2.25 -13.42
C ILE A 26 -1.52 1.23 -14.45
N LYS A 27 -1.49 1.57 -15.75
CA LYS A 27 -0.92 0.71 -16.79
C LYS A 27 0.58 0.48 -16.61
N GLU A 28 1.34 1.50 -16.26
CA GLU A 28 2.78 1.39 -15.95
C GLU A 28 3.01 0.41 -14.79
N ALA A 29 2.25 0.57 -13.70
CA ALA A 29 2.28 -0.36 -12.57
C ALA A 29 1.90 -1.79 -12.97
N ALA A 30 0.84 -1.95 -13.78
CA ALA A 30 0.40 -3.25 -14.28
C ALA A 30 1.46 -3.93 -15.14
N SER A 31 2.19 -3.19 -15.99
CA SER A 31 3.29 -3.72 -16.79
C SER A 31 4.44 -4.22 -15.90
N VAL A 32 4.81 -3.46 -14.86
CA VAL A 32 5.85 -3.88 -13.91
C VAL A 32 5.44 -5.17 -13.17
N ILE A 33 4.17 -5.29 -12.79
CA ILE A 33 3.62 -6.48 -12.14
C ILE A 33 3.60 -7.67 -13.11
N ALA A 34 3.15 -7.45 -14.36
CA ALA A 34 3.09 -8.49 -15.38
C ALA A 34 4.50 -9.05 -15.69
N ASP A 35 5.48 -8.17 -15.92
CA ASP A 35 6.88 -8.56 -16.14
C ASP A 35 7.43 -9.38 -14.97
N ALA A 36 7.14 -9.00 -13.72
CA ALA A 36 7.56 -9.75 -12.54
C ALA A 36 6.96 -11.15 -12.54
N VAL A 37 5.66 -11.26 -12.79
CA VAL A 37 4.93 -12.55 -12.82
C VAL A 37 5.42 -13.45 -13.96
N GLU A 38 5.61 -12.91 -15.17
CA GLU A 38 6.13 -13.67 -16.32
C GLU A 38 7.54 -14.22 -16.10
N ASN A 39 8.32 -13.58 -15.22
CA ASN A 39 9.68 -13.99 -14.86
C ASN A 39 9.75 -14.73 -13.51
N ASP A 40 8.62 -15.28 -13.04
CA ASP A 40 8.49 -16.03 -11.78
C ASP A 40 9.02 -15.25 -10.56
N ARG A 41 8.81 -13.93 -10.53
CA ARG A 41 9.21 -13.05 -9.42
C ARG A 41 8.03 -12.77 -8.49
N MET A 42 8.34 -12.65 -7.20
CA MET A 42 7.33 -12.36 -6.20
C MET A 42 6.81 -10.93 -6.31
N VAL A 43 5.49 -10.81 -6.20
CA VAL A 43 4.79 -9.52 -6.07
C VAL A 43 4.19 -9.43 -4.68
N HIS A 44 4.78 -8.58 -3.86
CA HIS A 44 4.38 -8.32 -2.49
C HIS A 44 3.42 -7.14 -2.43
N VAL A 45 2.47 -7.18 -1.49
CA VAL A 45 1.56 -6.06 -1.24
C VAL A 45 1.44 -5.82 0.24
N ILE A 46 1.61 -4.58 0.68
CA ILE A 46 1.55 -4.18 2.08
C ILE A 46 0.76 -2.90 2.27
N GLY A 47 -0.05 -2.87 3.32
CA GLY A 47 -0.86 -1.73 3.73
C GLY A 47 -0.37 -1.18 5.08
N PRO A 48 0.77 -0.49 5.15
CA PRO A 48 1.38 -0.06 6.41
C PRO A 48 0.55 1.03 7.09
N GLY A 49 -0.43 0.62 7.90
CA GLY A 49 -1.18 1.49 8.80
C GLY A 49 -2.70 1.39 8.66
N GLY A 50 -3.35 1.09 9.78
CA GLY A 50 -4.80 1.13 9.97
C GLY A 50 -5.62 0.55 8.81
N HIS A 51 -6.50 1.37 8.24
CA HIS A 51 -7.38 0.98 7.13
C HIS A 51 -6.65 0.68 5.82
N SER A 52 -5.38 1.04 5.67
CA SER A 52 -4.64 0.73 4.44
C SER A 52 -4.45 -0.78 4.26
N ASN A 53 -4.56 -1.57 5.33
CA ASN A 53 -4.63 -3.03 5.24
C ASN A 53 -5.81 -3.54 4.39
N ILE A 54 -6.92 -2.80 4.30
CA ILE A 54 -8.06 -3.19 3.45
C ILE A 54 -7.64 -3.33 1.99
N GLY A 55 -6.70 -2.50 1.52
CA GLY A 55 -6.19 -2.62 0.15
C GLY A 55 -5.44 -3.94 -0.09
N VAL A 56 -4.81 -4.49 0.94
CA VAL A 56 -4.17 -5.82 0.90
C VAL A 56 -5.23 -6.92 0.97
N GLU A 57 -6.22 -6.76 1.84
CA GLU A 57 -7.33 -7.71 2.01
C GLU A 57 -8.18 -7.83 0.73
N GLU A 58 -8.40 -6.73 0.01
CA GLU A 58 -9.20 -6.68 -1.23
C GLU A 58 -8.62 -7.55 -2.36
N ILE A 59 -7.30 -7.74 -2.40
CA ILE A 59 -6.64 -8.56 -3.42
C ILE A 59 -6.35 -9.99 -2.95
N LEU A 60 -6.42 -10.23 -1.63
CA LEU A 60 -6.08 -11.52 -1.04
C LEU A 60 -7.26 -12.51 -1.18
N TRP A 61 -7.03 -13.61 -1.91
CA TRP A 61 -7.89 -14.80 -1.92
C TRP A 61 -9.38 -14.52 -2.21
N ARG A 62 -9.66 -13.56 -3.10
CA ARG A 62 -11.02 -13.31 -3.58
C ARG A 62 -11.31 -13.98 -4.92
N ALA A 63 -12.59 -14.27 -5.18
CA ALA A 63 -13.03 -14.76 -6.49
C ALA A 63 -12.62 -13.77 -7.60
N GLY A 64 -12.00 -14.29 -8.68
CA GLY A 64 -11.44 -13.48 -9.76
C GLY A 64 -10.10 -12.80 -9.44
N GLY A 65 -9.53 -13.02 -8.25
CA GLY A 65 -8.20 -12.56 -7.88
C GLY A 65 -7.11 -13.45 -8.47
N LEU A 66 -5.98 -12.85 -8.81
CA LEU A 66 -4.78 -13.56 -9.27
C LEU A 66 -4.08 -14.22 -8.07
N ALA A 67 -3.50 -15.41 -8.26
CA ALA A 67 -2.98 -16.21 -7.14
C ALA A 67 -1.55 -15.82 -6.69
N PHE A 68 -0.82 -15.00 -7.46
CA PHE A 68 0.60 -14.73 -7.25
C PHE A 68 0.92 -13.72 -6.12
N TRP A 69 -0.10 -13.15 -5.48
CA TRP A 69 0.11 -12.13 -4.45
C TRP A 69 0.76 -12.71 -3.19
N ASN A 70 1.86 -12.11 -2.75
CA ASN A 70 2.33 -12.24 -1.38
C ASN A 70 1.77 -11.08 -0.54
N ALA A 71 0.55 -11.27 -0.05
CA ALA A 71 -0.19 -10.31 0.76
C ALA A 71 0.38 -10.22 2.19
N ILE A 72 0.93 -9.07 2.56
CA ILE A 72 1.53 -8.80 3.87
C ILE A 72 0.48 -8.19 4.80
N LEU A 73 -0.11 -9.03 5.64
CA LEU A 73 -1.03 -8.61 6.70
C LEU A 73 -0.30 -8.61 8.04
N ALA A 74 0.29 -7.48 8.41
CA ALA A 74 1.04 -7.34 9.66
C ALA A 74 0.08 -7.09 10.85
N PRO A 75 -0.03 -8.00 11.84
CA PRO A 75 -0.96 -7.84 12.97
C PRO A 75 -0.68 -6.62 13.86
N GLY A 76 0.52 -6.04 13.77
CA GLY A 76 0.88 -4.82 14.49
C GLY A 76 0.08 -3.59 14.03
N THR A 77 -0.24 -3.52 12.74
CA THR A 77 -0.94 -2.38 12.11
C THR A 77 -2.37 -2.66 11.71
N ASN A 78 -2.88 -3.87 11.95
CA ASN A 78 -4.28 -4.19 11.72
C ASN A 78 -5.15 -3.63 12.87
N LEU A 79 -6.25 -2.97 12.50
CA LEU A 79 -7.21 -2.37 13.44
C LEU A 79 -8.00 -3.39 14.26
N MET A 80 -8.13 -4.63 13.80
CA MET A 80 -8.78 -5.71 14.55
C MET A 80 -8.14 -5.95 15.92
N HIS A 81 -6.86 -5.59 16.08
CA HIS A 81 -6.11 -5.68 17.34
C HIS A 81 -6.04 -4.35 18.12
N GLY A 82 -6.84 -3.36 17.74
CA GLY A 82 -7.01 -2.07 18.44
C GLY A 82 -6.44 -0.87 17.68
N ALA A 83 -7.29 0.12 17.41
CA ALA A 83 -6.93 1.30 16.61
C ALA A 83 -5.80 2.16 17.22
N LYS A 84 -5.87 2.45 18.52
CA LYS A 84 -4.80 3.22 19.21
C LYS A 84 -3.47 2.48 19.21
N ARG A 85 -3.50 1.16 19.37
CA ARG A 85 -2.31 0.31 19.29
C ARG A 85 -1.70 0.39 17.89
N SER A 86 -2.50 0.19 16.84
CA SER A 86 -2.05 0.30 15.45
C SER A 86 -1.34 1.63 15.18
N ASN A 87 -1.91 2.74 15.65
CA ASN A 87 -1.31 4.08 15.48
C ASN A 87 0.08 4.21 16.13
N VAL A 88 0.30 3.58 17.28
CA VAL A 88 1.61 3.56 17.94
C VAL A 88 2.59 2.70 17.13
N ILE A 89 2.14 1.53 16.67
CA ILE A 89 2.99 0.58 15.94
C ILE A 89 3.39 1.12 14.57
N GLU A 90 2.48 1.70 13.78
CA GLU A 90 2.81 2.25 12.45
C GLU A 90 3.78 3.44 12.52
N ARG A 91 3.93 4.04 13.70
CA ARG A 91 4.87 5.13 13.99
C ARG A 91 6.17 4.66 14.64
N THR A 92 6.33 3.38 14.90
CA THR A 92 7.55 2.81 15.50
C THR A 92 8.59 2.55 14.40
N PRO A 93 9.73 3.27 14.36
CA PRO A 93 10.77 3.06 13.36
C PRO A 93 11.39 1.66 13.46
N GLY A 94 11.76 1.09 12.33
CA GLY A 94 12.34 -0.24 12.19
C GLY A 94 11.33 -1.38 12.20
N TYR A 95 10.05 -1.13 12.51
CA TYR A 95 9.03 -2.19 12.59
C TYR A 95 8.87 -2.95 11.27
N ALA A 96 8.96 -2.25 10.13
CA ALA A 96 8.80 -2.87 8.81
C ALA A 96 9.85 -3.94 8.51
N ILE A 97 11.08 -3.83 9.03
CA ILE A 97 12.19 -4.73 8.68
C ILE A 97 11.85 -6.18 9.04
N GLY A 98 11.44 -6.41 10.30
CA GLY A 98 11.06 -7.75 10.77
C GLY A 98 9.81 -8.29 10.07
N VAL A 99 8.86 -7.42 9.73
CA VAL A 99 7.69 -7.80 8.92
C VAL A 99 8.14 -8.29 7.55
N LEU A 100 8.94 -7.51 6.82
CA LEU A 100 9.44 -7.88 5.49
C LEU A 100 10.28 -9.16 5.53
N ASP A 101 11.06 -9.39 6.58
CA ASP A 101 11.80 -10.64 6.78
C ASP A 101 10.89 -11.86 6.95
N SER A 102 9.82 -11.73 7.74
CA SER A 102 8.86 -12.82 7.96
C SER A 102 8.10 -13.23 6.69
N TYR A 103 7.91 -12.28 5.76
CA TYR A 103 7.30 -12.52 4.45
C TYR A 103 8.33 -12.80 3.35
N ARG A 104 9.61 -12.97 3.71
CA ARG A 104 10.71 -13.32 2.81
C ARG A 104 10.87 -12.33 1.64
N VAL A 105 10.65 -11.04 1.89
CA VAL A 105 10.82 -9.98 0.89
C VAL A 105 12.31 -9.76 0.61
N GLY A 106 12.65 -9.56 -0.66
CA GLY A 106 13.98 -9.27 -1.17
C GLY A 106 14.90 -10.49 -1.25
N ARG A 107 14.36 -11.69 -1.49
CA ARG A 107 15.16 -12.92 -1.62
C ARG A 107 15.67 -13.10 -3.05
N GLU A 108 14.94 -12.57 -4.01
CA GLU A 108 15.25 -12.62 -5.42
C GLU A 108 15.33 -11.22 -6.04
N LYS A 109 16.10 -11.11 -7.12
CA LYS A 109 16.16 -9.86 -7.90
C LYS A 109 14.91 -9.73 -8.75
N GLY A 110 14.41 -8.51 -8.88
CA GLY A 110 13.24 -8.21 -9.72
C GLY A 110 11.90 -8.40 -9.01
N GLU A 111 11.90 -8.66 -7.70
CA GLU A 111 10.68 -8.61 -6.90
C GLU A 111 10.06 -7.21 -6.88
N VAL A 112 8.74 -7.17 -6.71
CA VAL A 112 7.94 -5.93 -6.71
C VAL A 112 7.20 -5.81 -5.38
N MET A 113 7.11 -4.60 -4.84
CA MET A 113 6.33 -4.26 -3.65
C MET A 113 5.30 -3.18 -3.98
N ILE A 114 4.03 -3.48 -3.78
CA ILE A 114 2.94 -2.48 -3.79
C ILE A 114 2.72 -2.01 -2.35
N ILE A 115 2.80 -0.71 -2.14
CA ILE A 115 2.69 -0.06 -0.83
C ILE A 115 1.44 0.82 -0.84
N ILE A 116 0.45 0.43 -0.05
CA ILE A 116 -0.84 1.12 0.04
C ILE A 116 -0.85 1.92 1.34
N ASN A 117 -0.87 3.24 1.26
CA ASN A 117 -1.00 4.09 2.43
C ASN A 117 -1.68 5.41 2.06
N ALA A 118 -2.67 5.84 2.85
CA ALA A 118 -3.47 7.03 2.54
C ALA A 118 -2.66 8.32 2.37
N TYR A 119 -1.52 8.48 3.06
CA TYR A 119 -0.78 9.73 3.10
C TYR A 119 0.74 9.59 2.95
N GLY A 120 1.31 8.38 3.09
CA GLY A 120 2.72 8.10 2.81
C GLY A 120 3.73 8.55 3.87
N ILE A 121 3.30 9.03 5.04
CA ILE A 121 4.20 9.71 6.00
C ILE A 121 4.50 8.95 7.30
N ASN A 122 3.84 7.81 7.59
CA ASN A 122 4.12 7.09 8.83
C ASN A 122 5.46 6.31 8.74
N SER A 123 6.08 6.05 9.90
CA SER A 123 7.39 5.41 9.99
C SER A 123 7.41 4.06 9.29
N MET A 124 6.38 3.23 9.46
CA MET A 124 6.30 1.92 8.82
C MET A 124 6.27 2.02 7.28
N THR A 125 5.58 3.01 6.71
CA THR A 125 5.55 3.24 5.26
C THR A 125 6.93 3.64 4.75
N ILE A 126 7.57 4.61 5.42
CA ILE A 126 8.88 5.11 5.05
C ILE A 126 9.93 3.99 5.16
N ASP A 127 9.93 3.25 6.27
CA ASP A 127 10.81 2.10 6.50
C ASP A 127 10.61 1.03 5.42
N THR A 128 9.36 0.75 5.04
CA THR A 128 9.06 -0.22 3.97
C THR A 128 9.71 0.19 2.65
N VAL A 129 9.57 1.46 2.25
CA VAL A 129 10.15 1.98 1.00
C VAL A 129 11.68 1.93 1.05
N LEU A 130 12.27 2.43 2.15
CA LEU A 130 13.72 2.46 2.32
C LEU A 130 14.32 1.06 2.34
N GLU A 131 13.64 0.12 3.00
CA GLU A 131 14.09 -1.25 3.10
C GLU A 131 13.92 -2.00 1.77
N CYS A 132 12.84 -1.76 1.02
CA CYS A 132 12.71 -2.27 -0.35
C CYS A 132 13.85 -1.77 -1.24
N LYS A 133 14.18 -0.48 -1.16
CA LYS A 133 15.33 0.09 -1.89
C LYS A 133 16.65 -0.59 -1.49
N ARG A 134 16.87 -0.84 -0.20
CA ARG A 134 18.06 -1.55 0.30
C ARG A 134 18.13 -2.99 -0.21
N ARG A 135 16.99 -3.67 -0.34
CA ARG A 135 16.86 -5.04 -0.84
C ARG A 135 16.83 -5.15 -2.38
N GLY A 136 16.79 -4.03 -3.10
CA GLY A 136 16.66 -4.03 -4.57
C GLY A 136 15.27 -4.42 -5.08
N VAL A 137 14.23 -4.25 -4.25
CA VAL A 137 12.83 -4.50 -4.58
C VAL A 137 12.23 -3.23 -5.21
N LYS A 138 11.59 -3.38 -6.37
CA LYS A 138 10.92 -2.27 -7.06
C LYS A 138 9.63 -1.91 -6.33
N THR A 139 9.41 -0.64 -6.01
CA THR A 139 8.20 -0.20 -5.28
C THR A 139 7.19 0.48 -6.18
N ILE A 140 5.90 0.22 -5.95
CA ILE A 140 4.74 0.92 -6.50
C ILE A 140 3.96 1.49 -5.31
N ALA A 141 3.64 2.78 -5.32
CA ALA A 141 2.90 3.42 -4.23
C ALA A 141 1.46 3.71 -4.65
N VAL A 142 0.50 3.36 -3.79
CA VAL A 142 -0.90 3.80 -3.88
C VAL A 142 -1.15 4.74 -2.71
N THR A 143 -1.17 6.04 -2.97
CA THR A 143 -1.20 7.08 -1.93
C THR A 143 -1.81 8.38 -2.42
N SER A 144 -2.20 9.25 -1.48
CA SER A 144 -2.59 10.63 -1.74
C SER A 144 -1.58 11.59 -1.11
N ASP A 145 -0.72 12.18 -1.93
CA ASP A 145 0.36 13.05 -1.48
C ASP A 145 -0.10 14.44 -1.03
N SER A 146 -1.37 14.78 -1.26
CA SER A 146 -1.95 16.09 -0.91
C SER A 146 -1.80 16.41 0.57
N PHE A 147 -1.96 15.40 1.44
CA PHE A 147 -1.74 15.55 2.87
C PHE A 147 -0.25 15.64 3.20
N ALA A 148 0.60 14.78 2.63
CA ALA A 148 2.04 14.80 2.86
C ALA A 148 2.68 16.15 2.53
N LYS A 149 2.18 16.83 1.49
CA LYS A 149 2.68 18.14 1.04
C LYS A 149 2.41 19.30 2.01
N VAL A 150 1.43 19.17 2.90
CA VAL A 150 1.01 20.25 3.82
C VAL A 150 1.36 19.96 5.28
N VAL A 151 1.82 18.75 5.58
CA VAL A 151 2.30 18.41 6.92
C VAL A 151 3.67 19.06 7.15
N PRO A 152 3.87 19.81 8.26
CA PRO A 152 5.17 20.39 8.58
C PRO A 152 6.26 19.33 8.66
N ALA A 153 7.48 19.68 8.24
CA ALA A 153 8.64 18.86 8.54
C ALA A 153 8.78 18.77 10.07
N GLY A 154 8.77 17.54 10.59
CA GLY A 154 8.99 17.24 12.00
C GLY A 154 10.45 17.38 12.41
#